data_AF-B9NMV3-F1
#
_entry.id   AF-B9NMV3-F1
#
_cell.length_a   1.000
_cell.length_b   1.000
_cell.length_c   1.000
_cell.angle_alpha   90.00
_cell.angle_beta   90.00
_cell.angle_gamma   90.00
#
_symmetry.space_group_name_H-M   'P 1'
#
loop_
_entity.id
_entity.type
_entity.pdbx_description
1 polymer ?
#
loop_
_entity_poly.entity_id
_entity_poly.type
_entity_poly.pdbx_seq_one_letter_code
_entity_poly.pdbx_strand_id
1 'polypeptide(L)'
;MAILLVWVGGVAAVFLALSVLAFGVPLDKGPSVALLLVVISASGWLYLRHTGDDAQVTHTVIFKFLISIALPVLAFLGAPLLVLSQFYDIEIRLWQAIIAGLVIATGWLTSAVFSELERKRAKAEKLRDYHKALYAEIGYTLQTLLDRGEAETEAARIVAQMRGSKKFIPFIPREHHDFLYDSLVGEIEVLPRVTIDAIVAYYSQIKSMTALADDMRGEAFRSPGMQQERRILMYQDYFEMRKNAFAMGQHALRLIKEYAEKGPAAAEALAARINSQAAAPSDLSQGSE
;
A
#
# COMPACT_ATOMS: atom_id res chain seq x y z
N MET A 1 17.90 -4.82 15.82
CA MET A 1 18.93 -5.48 16.65
C MET A 1 18.50 -5.65 18.11
N ALA A 2 17.98 -4.61 18.79
CA ALA A 2 17.49 -4.71 20.18
C ALA A 2 16.38 -5.75 20.39
N ILE A 3 15.40 -5.84 19.47
CA ILE A 3 14.33 -6.84 19.52
C ILE A 3 14.88 -8.28 19.44
N LEU A 4 15.93 -8.49 18.63
CA LEU A 4 16.57 -9.80 18.48
C LEU A 4 17.30 -10.21 19.77
N LEU A 5 17.98 -9.27 20.45
CA LEU A 5 18.65 -9.51 21.73
C LEU A 5 17.66 -9.83 22.85
N VAL A 6 16.53 -9.10 22.91
CA VAL A 6 15.44 -9.38 23.84
C VAL A 6 14.81 -10.75 23.55
N TRP A 7 14.64 -11.10 22.28
CA TRP A 7 14.11 -12.41 21.87
C TRP A 7 15.06 -13.55 22.25
N VAL A 8 16.35 -13.44 21.95
CA VAL A 8 17.36 -14.43 22.35
C VAL A 8 17.39 -14.58 23.87
N GLY A 9 17.32 -13.48 24.62
CA GLY A 9 17.26 -13.51 26.09
C GLY A 9 15.99 -14.17 26.62
N GLY A 10 14.83 -13.86 26.05
CA GLY A 10 13.54 -14.42 26.47
C GLY A 10 13.40 -15.90 26.14
N VAL A 11 13.78 -16.32 24.93
CA VAL A 11 13.80 -17.74 24.54
C VAL A 11 14.81 -18.51 25.38
N ALA A 12 16.00 -17.95 25.63
CA ALA A 12 16.98 -18.57 26.51
C ALA A 12 16.45 -18.74 27.95
N ALA A 13 15.73 -17.75 28.50
CA ALA A 13 15.13 -17.82 29.82
C ALA A 13 14.05 -18.90 29.94
N VAL A 14 13.15 -18.98 28.95
CA VAL A 14 12.10 -20.01 28.89
C VAL A 14 12.71 -21.39 28.70
N PHE A 15 13.74 -21.52 27.86
CA PHE A 15 14.49 -22.76 27.66
C PHE A 15 15.18 -23.23 28.94
N LEU A 16 15.80 -22.31 29.69
CA LEU A 16 16.39 -22.59 30.99
C LEU A 16 15.31 -23.04 31.99
N ALA A 17 14.14 -22.39 32.01
CA ALA A 17 13.05 -22.76 32.92
C ALA A 17 12.48 -24.16 32.62
N LEU A 18 12.26 -24.47 31.35
CA LEU A 18 11.77 -25.79 30.90
C LEU A 18 12.80 -26.89 31.15
N SER A 19 14.09 -26.60 30.95
CA SER A 19 15.17 -27.54 31.26
C SER A 19 15.31 -27.81 32.76
N VAL A 20 14.94 -26.85 33.61
CA VAL A 20 14.97 -27.06 35.06
C VAL A 20 13.78 -27.92 35.52
N LEU A 21 12.61 -27.70 34.93
CA LEU A 21 11.41 -28.48 35.20
C LEU A 21 11.49 -29.92 34.67
N ALA A 22 11.99 -30.12 33.46
CA ALA A 22 12.01 -31.43 32.81
C ALA A 22 13.09 -32.38 33.36
N PHE A 23 14.18 -31.86 33.92
CA PHE A 23 15.32 -32.67 34.39
C PHE A 23 15.30 -32.94 35.89
N GLY A 24 14.21 -32.56 36.59
CA GLY A 24 14.00 -32.89 38.00
C GLY A 24 15.22 -32.57 38.86
N VAL A 25 15.81 -31.38 38.68
CA VAL A 25 16.91 -30.94 39.55
C VAL A 25 16.39 -31.03 40.99
N PRO A 26 17.00 -31.86 41.86
CA PRO A 26 16.49 -32.05 43.21
C PRO A 26 16.43 -30.68 43.91
N LEU A 27 15.23 -30.32 44.38
CA LEU A 27 14.90 -29.04 45.01
C LEU A 27 15.76 -28.69 46.25
N ASP A 28 16.60 -29.61 46.71
CA ASP A 28 17.69 -29.39 47.67
C ASP A 28 18.67 -28.28 47.21
N LYS A 29 18.97 -28.20 45.90
CA LYS A 29 19.77 -27.09 45.30
C LYS A 29 18.88 -26.01 44.64
N GLY A 30 17.60 -25.99 45.00
CA GLY A 30 16.52 -25.21 44.39
C GLY A 30 16.65 -23.68 44.39
N PRO A 31 17.29 -22.99 45.38
CA PRO A 31 17.27 -21.53 45.38
C PRO A 31 18.15 -20.94 44.28
N SER A 32 19.26 -21.58 43.90
CA SER A 32 20.23 -21.01 42.95
C SER A 32 19.68 -20.91 41.52
N VAL A 33 18.89 -21.90 41.12
CA VAL A 33 18.37 -22.02 39.75
C VAL A 33 17.11 -21.16 39.58
N ALA A 34 16.23 -21.14 40.58
CA ALA A 34 15.11 -20.21 40.63
C ALA A 34 15.60 -18.75 40.65
N LEU A 35 16.68 -18.45 41.39
CA LEU A 35 17.29 -17.12 41.40
C LEU A 35 17.87 -16.75 40.03
N LEU A 36 18.49 -17.69 39.31
CA LEU A 36 19.01 -17.45 37.96
C LEU A 36 17.88 -17.16 36.96
N LEU A 37 16.76 -17.88 37.03
CA LEU A 37 15.59 -17.63 36.21
C LEU A 37 14.92 -16.29 36.51
N VAL A 38 14.80 -15.94 37.80
CA VAL A 38 14.28 -14.65 38.24
C VAL A 38 15.23 -13.54 37.82
N VAL A 39 16.55 -13.72 37.92
CA VAL A 39 17.54 -12.72 37.51
C VAL A 39 17.55 -12.53 36.00
N ILE A 40 17.49 -13.59 35.19
CA ILE A 40 17.43 -13.49 33.72
C ILE A 40 16.10 -12.84 33.29
N SER A 41 14.98 -13.22 33.90
CA SER A 41 13.67 -12.63 33.61
C SER A 41 13.60 -11.16 34.06
N ALA A 42 14.15 -10.84 35.24
CA ALA A 42 14.21 -9.49 35.78
C ALA A 42 15.18 -8.60 35.00
N SER A 43 16.33 -9.12 34.55
CA SER A 43 17.27 -8.38 33.72
C SER A 43 16.76 -8.18 32.29
N GLY A 44 16.04 -9.16 31.72
CA GLY A 44 15.30 -8.97 30.48
C GLY A 44 14.21 -7.90 30.61
N TRP A 45 13.48 -7.90 31.72
CA TRP A 45 12.46 -6.89 32.04
C TRP A 45 13.04 -5.50 32.33
N LEU A 46 14.17 -5.42 33.04
CA LEU A 46 14.89 -4.17 33.32
C LEU A 46 15.49 -3.58 32.04
N TYR A 47 16.03 -4.42 31.16
CA TYR A 47 16.53 -4.02 29.85
C TYR A 47 15.41 -3.47 28.96
N LEU A 48 14.24 -4.12 28.98
CA LEU A 48 13.03 -3.64 28.30
C LEU A 48 12.59 -2.25 28.79
N ARG A 49 12.73 -2.00 30.10
CA ARG A 49 12.35 -0.74 30.75
C ARG A 49 13.35 0.40 30.49
N HIS A 50 14.61 0.10 30.18
CA HIS A 50 15.67 1.11 29.98
C HIS A 50 15.75 1.62 28.54
N THR A 51 15.24 0.87 27.55
CA THR A 51 15.01 1.39 26.18
C THR A 51 13.78 2.29 26.17
N GLY A 52 13.99 3.58 26.47
CA GLY A 52 12.98 4.65 26.46
C GLY A 52 12.37 4.90 25.07
N ASP A 53 11.15 5.46 25.08
CA ASP A 53 10.22 5.81 23.96
C ASP A 53 9.83 4.69 22.97
N ASP A 54 10.70 3.72 22.67
CA ASP A 54 10.41 2.53 21.86
C ASP A 54 9.76 1.37 22.65
N ALA A 55 9.58 1.55 23.97
CA ALA A 55 9.06 0.52 24.87
C ALA A 55 7.60 0.12 24.54
N GLN A 56 6.73 1.06 24.12
CA GLN A 56 5.34 0.72 23.81
C GLN A 56 5.21 -0.19 22.59
N VAL A 57 6.04 0.05 21.55
CA VAL A 57 6.08 -0.80 20.35
C VAL A 57 6.64 -2.18 20.70
N THR A 58 7.70 -2.22 21.51
CA THR A 58 8.34 -3.45 21.95
C THR A 58 7.40 -4.34 22.78
N HIS A 59 6.63 -3.77 23.71
CA HIS A 59 5.64 -4.51 24.51
C HIS A 59 4.51 -5.09 23.66
N THR A 60 4.01 -4.33 22.68
CA THR A 60 2.93 -4.80 21.79
C THR A 60 3.38 -5.96 20.92
N VAL A 61 4.62 -5.91 20.43
CA VAL A 61 5.22 -6.99 19.64
C VAL A 61 5.45 -8.23 20.49
N ILE A 62 6.00 -8.10 21.71
CA ILE A 62 6.22 -9.22 22.62
C ILE A 62 4.90 -9.86 23.04
N PHE A 63 3.87 -9.07 23.34
CA PHE A 63 2.57 -9.58 23.74
C PHE A 63 1.88 -10.32 22.60
N LYS A 64 1.90 -9.77 21.38
CA LYS A 64 1.40 -10.47 20.17
C LYS A 64 2.17 -11.76 19.92
N PHE A 65 3.49 -11.75 20.08
CA PHE A 65 4.30 -12.96 19.96
C PHE A 65 3.88 -14.02 21.00
N LEU A 66 3.75 -13.62 22.26
CA LEU A 66 3.42 -14.52 23.36
C LEU A 66 2.05 -15.17 23.16
N ILE A 67 1.05 -14.41 22.71
CA ILE A 67 -0.31 -14.90 22.50
C ILE A 67 -0.47 -15.63 21.16
N SER A 68 0.13 -15.15 20.08
CA SER A 68 -0.08 -15.71 18.75
C SER A 68 0.86 -16.87 18.41
N ILE A 69 2.00 -16.99 19.10
CA ILE A 69 3.01 -18.03 18.82
C ILE A 69 3.29 -18.87 20.06
N ALA A 70 3.74 -18.26 21.17
CA ALA A 70 4.19 -19.04 22.32
C ALA A 70 3.04 -19.82 22.98
N LEU A 71 1.88 -19.21 23.13
CA LEU A 71 0.72 -19.82 23.79
C LEU A 71 0.13 -20.99 22.97
N PRO A 72 -0.09 -20.90 21.64
CA PRO A 72 -0.46 -22.03 20.82
C PRO A 72 0.60 -23.14 20.80
N VAL A 73 1.88 -22.80 20.68
CA VAL A 73 2.97 -23.79 20.71
C VAL A 73 3.00 -24.53 22.04
N LEU A 74 2.87 -23.80 23.16
CA LEU A 74 2.83 -24.38 24.50
C LEU A 74 1.57 -25.21 24.73
N ALA A 75 0.42 -24.79 24.18
CA ALA A 75 -0.82 -25.55 24.25
C ALA A 75 -0.77 -26.83 23.41
N PHE A 76 -0.29 -26.75 22.17
CA PHE A 76 -0.27 -27.89 21.24
C PHE A 76 0.87 -28.87 21.50
N LEU A 77 2.05 -28.41 21.92
CA LEU A 77 3.19 -29.28 22.21
C LEU A 77 3.38 -29.50 23.70
N GLY A 78 3.28 -28.45 24.52
CA GLY A 78 3.50 -28.55 25.96
C GLY A 78 2.41 -29.34 26.69
N ALA A 79 1.12 -29.13 26.38
CA ALA A 79 0.04 -29.80 27.10
C ALA A 79 0.04 -31.33 26.90
N PRO A 80 0.18 -31.88 25.66
CA PRO A 80 0.27 -33.33 25.48
C PRO A 80 1.50 -33.96 26.15
N LEU A 81 2.63 -33.24 26.16
CA LEU A 81 3.85 -33.68 26.83
C LEU A 81 3.71 -33.73 28.35
N LEU A 82 3.08 -32.72 28.94
CA LEU A 82 2.77 -32.72 30.37
C LEU A 82 1.85 -33.88 30.72
N VAL A 83 0.81 -34.12 29.91
CA VAL A 83 -0.09 -35.26 30.11
C VAL A 83 0.67 -36.58 30.00
N LEU A 84 1.47 -36.80 28.96
CA LEU A 84 2.25 -38.03 28.78
C LEU A 84 3.26 -38.27 29.90
N SER A 85 3.87 -37.21 30.45
CA SER A 85 4.82 -37.32 31.56
C SER A 85 4.20 -37.86 32.87
N GLN A 86 2.88 -37.72 33.05
CA GLN A 86 2.18 -38.27 34.22
C GLN A 86 1.99 -39.78 34.11
N PHE A 87 2.03 -40.33 32.90
CA PHE A 87 1.75 -41.74 32.63
C PHE A 87 3.00 -42.56 32.27
N TYR A 88 4.09 -41.91 31.86
CA TYR A 88 5.29 -42.58 31.37
C TYR A 88 6.56 -41.93 31.92
N ASP A 89 7.50 -42.74 32.41
CA ASP A 89 8.88 -42.32 32.66
C ASP A 89 9.59 -42.10 31.31
N ILE A 90 9.50 -40.86 30.83
CA ILE A 90 10.14 -40.46 29.58
C ILE A 90 11.66 -40.41 29.77
N GLU A 91 12.39 -41.11 28.93
CA GLU A 91 13.86 -41.10 28.93
C GLU A 91 14.39 -39.66 28.77
N ILE A 92 15.41 -39.32 29.55
CA ILE A 92 16.02 -37.97 29.58
C ILE A 92 16.45 -37.47 28.18
N ARG A 93 16.86 -38.38 27.30
CA ARG A 93 17.27 -38.09 25.92
C ARG A 93 16.10 -37.67 25.04
N LEU A 94 14.90 -38.22 25.28
CA LEU A 94 13.70 -37.84 24.54
C LEU A 94 13.27 -36.42 24.92
N TRP A 95 13.37 -36.05 26.19
CA TRP A 95 13.18 -34.66 26.64
C TRP A 95 14.13 -33.69 25.95
N GLN A 96 15.42 -34.02 25.85
CA GLN A 96 16.40 -33.19 25.14
C GLN A 96 16.03 -32.98 23.68
N ALA A 97 15.66 -34.05 22.96
CA ALA A 97 15.29 -33.99 21.55
C ALA A 97 14.02 -33.14 21.33
N ILE A 98 13.02 -33.31 22.20
CA ILE A 98 11.76 -32.56 22.13
C ILE A 98 11.99 -31.07 22.39
N ILE A 99 12.76 -30.72 23.41
CA ILE A 99 13.04 -29.32 23.74
C ILE A 99 13.87 -28.69 22.61
N ALA A 100 14.90 -29.39 22.10
CA ALA A 100 15.69 -28.91 20.97
C ALA A 100 14.82 -28.67 19.73
N GLY A 101 13.92 -29.62 19.40
CA GLY A 101 12.97 -29.48 18.30
C GLY A 101 12.02 -28.29 18.50
N LEU A 102 11.51 -28.08 19.71
CA LEU A 102 10.63 -26.97 20.05
C LEU A 102 11.33 -25.61 19.88
N VAL A 103 12.60 -25.50 20.31
CA VAL A 103 13.39 -24.27 20.16
C VAL A 103 13.62 -23.96 18.69
N ILE A 104 14.02 -24.95 17.90
CA ILE A 104 14.25 -24.78 16.45
C ILE A 104 12.94 -24.38 15.75
N ALA A 105 11.84 -25.09 16.02
CA ALA A 105 10.53 -24.80 15.43
C ALA A 105 10.03 -23.40 15.80
N THR A 106 10.18 -23.00 17.07
CA THR A 106 9.80 -21.66 17.55
C THR A 106 10.67 -20.59 16.88
N GLY A 107 11.98 -20.81 16.74
CA GLY A 107 12.88 -19.91 16.04
C GLY A 107 12.48 -19.67 14.59
N TRP A 108 12.16 -20.75 13.85
CA TRP A 108 11.73 -20.65 12.46
C TRP A 108 10.38 -19.95 12.31
N LEU A 109 9.39 -20.31 13.15
CA LEU A 109 8.07 -19.69 13.13
C LEU A 109 8.15 -18.18 13.46
N THR A 110 9.01 -17.80 14.41
CA THR A 110 9.25 -16.39 14.74
C THR A 110 9.81 -15.64 13.54
N SER A 111 10.83 -16.20 12.88
CA SER A 111 11.42 -15.61 11.69
C SER A 111 10.42 -15.46 10.55
N ALA A 112 9.57 -16.48 10.33
CA ALA A 112 8.52 -16.43 9.32
C ALA A 112 7.51 -15.30 9.60
N VAL A 113 7.05 -15.17 10.85
CA VAL A 113 6.10 -14.12 11.24
C VAL A 113 6.71 -12.73 11.14
N PHE A 114 7.95 -12.52 11.59
CA PHE A 114 8.62 -11.22 11.42
C PHE A 114 8.81 -10.86 9.95
N SER A 115 9.22 -11.81 9.12
CA SER A 115 9.37 -11.57 7.67
C SER A 115 8.05 -11.17 7.01
N GLU A 116 6.93 -11.75 7.45
CA GLU A 116 5.60 -11.40 6.93
C GLU A 116 5.14 -10.02 7.41
N LEU A 117 5.43 -9.65 8.66
CA LEU A 117 5.15 -8.32 9.18
C LEU A 117 5.97 -7.23 8.46
N GLU A 118 7.24 -7.48 8.23
CA GLU A 118 8.11 -6.58 7.47
C GLU A 118 7.63 -6.43 6.03
N ARG A 119 7.24 -7.52 5.36
CA ARG A 119 6.65 -7.48 4.01
C ARG A 119 5.37 -6.64 3.98
N LYS A 120 4.46 -6.82 4.93
CA LYS A 120 3.22 -6.04 5.03
C LYS A 120 3.50 -4.56 5.25
N ARG A 121 4.46 -4.25 6.14
CA ARG A 121 4.86 -2.87 6.42
C ARG A 121 5.50 -2.20 5.20
N ALA A 122 6.43 -2.89 4.53
CA ALA A 122 7.07 -2.40 3.32
C ALA A 122 6.05 -2.14 2.21
N LYS A 123 5.07 -3.04 2.03
CA LYS A 123 3.98 -2.83 1.06
C LYS A 123 3.13 -1.61 1.40
N ALA A 124 2.82 -1.39 2.68
CA ALA A 124 2.04 -0.23 3.13
C ALA A 124 2.81 1.10 2.97
N GLU A 125 4.10 1.12 3.30
CA GLU A 125 4.97 2.28 3.10
C GLU A 125 5.08 2.63 1.61
N LYS A 126 5.33 1.62 0.77
CA LYS A 126 5.39 1.76 -0.69
C LYS A 126 4.08 2.28 -1.28
N LEU A 127 2.94 1.72 -0.86
CA LEU A 127 1.62 2.19 -1.26
C LEU A 127 1.42 3.68 -0.93
N ARG A 128 1.73 4.07 0.31
CA ARG A 128 1.61 5.47 0.74
C ARG A 128 2.47 6.39 -0.11
N ASP A 129 3.70 6.00 -0.41
CA ASP A 129 4.62 6.82 -1.17
C ASP A 129 4.19 6.91 -2.65
N TYR A 130 3.59 5.85 -3.20
CA TYR A 130 3.02 5.86 -4.56
C TYR A 130 1.79 6.76 -4.65
N HIS A 131 0.88 6.65 -3.69
CA HIS A 131 -0.27 7.56 -3.61
C HIS A 131 0.16 9.02 -3.49
N LYS A 132 1.19 9.33 -2.70
CA LYS A 132 1.73 10.70 -2.60
C LYS A 132 2.31 11.20 -3.93
N ALA A 133 3.13 10.37 -4.57
CA ALA A 133 3.79 10.69 -5.84
C ALA A 133 2.76 10.95 -6.95
N LEU A 134 1.81 10.01 -7.13
CA LEU A 134 0.74 10.12 -8.13
C LEU A 134 -0.21 11.28 -7.82
N TYR A 135 -0.55 11.50 -6.55
CA TYR A 135 -1.38 12.64 -6.16
C TYR A 135 -0.73 13.98 -6.54
N ALA A 136 0.59 14.11 -6.35
CA ALA A 136 1.32 15.31 -6.71
C ALA A 136 1.40 15.51 -8.24
N GLU A 137 1.71 14.47 -9.01
CA GLU A 137 1.80 14.55 -10.49
C GLU A 137 0.44 14.87 -11.12
N ILE A 138 -0.61 14.14 -10.74
CA ILE A 138 -1.97 14.39 -11.23
C ILE A 138 -2.38 15.81 -10.82
N GLY A 139 -2.17 16.20 -9.56
CA GLY A 139 -2.52 17.53 -9.05
C GLY A 139 -1.84 18.67 -9.80
N TYR A 140 -0.55 18.52 -10.13
CA TYR A 140 0.18 19.48 -10.95
C TYR A 140 -0.38 19.55 -12.37
N THR A 141 -0.61 18.39 -13.00
CA THR A 141 -1.14 18.31 -14.37
C THR A 141 -2.54 18.93 -14.49
N LEU A 142 -3.40 18.74 -13.49
CA LEU A 142 -4.73 19.34 -13.51
C LEU A 142 -4.69 20.87 -13.49
N GLN A 143 -3.70 21.47 -12.81
CA GLN A 143 -3.52 22.92 -12.81
C GLN A 143 -3.12 23.45 -14.19
N THR A 144 -2.42 22.65 -15.00
CA THR A 144 -1.99 23.03 -16.35
C THR A 144 -3.07 22.78 -17.42
N LEU A 145 -3.94 21.79 -17.24
CA LEU A 145 -4.90 21.38 -18.29
C LEU A 145 -5.98 22.42 -18.62
N LEU A 146 -6.51 23.14 -17.62
CA LEU A 146 -7.63 24.08 -17.82
C LEU A 146 -7.30 25.54 -17.45
N ASP A 147 -6.01 25.86 -17.26
CA ASP A 147 -5.49 27.21 -17.04
C ASP A 147 -6.41 28.11 -16.18
N ARG A 148 -6.80 27.60 -15.00
CA ARG A 148 -7.63 28.31 -14.01
C ARG A 148 -9.00 28.82 -14.52
N GLY A 149 -9.55 28.20 -15.56
CA GLY A 149 -10.89 28.50 -16.08
C GLY A 149 -10.91 29.32 -17.37
N GLU A 150 -9.75 29.72 -17.89
CA GLU A 150 -9.67 30.49 -19.15
C GLU A 150 -9.61 29.58 -20.41
N ALA A 151 -9.37 28.28 -20.23
CA ALA A 151 -9.13 27.34 -21.33
C ALA A 151 -10.29 27.23 -22.33
N GLU A 152 -11.55 27.34 -21.89
CA GLU A 152 -12.72 27.32 -22.78
C GLU A 152 -12.80 28.56 -23.67
N THR A 153 -12.52 29.73 -23.09
CA THR A 153 -12.51 31.00 -23.83
C THR A 153 -11.38 30.98 -24.87
N GLU A 154 -10.21 30.48 -24.48
CA GLU A 154 -9.07 30.34 -25.37
C GLU A 154 -9.33 29.34 -26.51
N ALA A 155 -9.93 28.20 -26.21
CA ALA A 155 -10.31 27.23 -27.24
C ALA A 155 -11.34 27.80 -28.22
N ALA A 156 -12.35 28.52 -27.72
CA ALA A 156 -13.34 29.20 -28.56
C ALA A 156 -12.69 30.26 -29.47
N ARG A 157 -11.72 31.01 -28.95
CA ARG A 157 -10.94 32.00 -29.72
C ARG A 157 -10.14 31.34 -30.84
N ILE A 158 -9.46 30.23 -30.55
CA ILE A 158 -8.68 29.48 -31.54
C ILE A 158 -9.60 28.92 -32.63
N VAL A 159 -10.74 28.32 -32.27
CA VAL A 159 -11.73 27.83 -33.24
C VAL A 159 -12.26 28.96 -34.11
N ALA A 160 -12.56 30.14 -33.54
CA ALA A 160 -13.01 31.29 -34.31
C ALA A 160 -11.94 31.76 -35.33
N GLN A 161 -10.66 31.78 -34.93
CA GLN A 161 -9.54 32.08 -35.83
C GLN A 161 -9.40 31.04 -36.95
N MET A 162 -9.53 29.75 -36.62
CA MET A 162 -9.51 28.67 -37.62
C MET A 162 -10.65 28.79 -38.63
N ARG A 163 -11.84 29.21 -38.21
CA ARG A 163 -12.98 29.47 -39.10
C ARG A 163 -12.77 30.71 -39.98
N GLY A 164 -12.15 31.76 -39.42
CA GLY A 164 -11.88 33.00 -40.13
C GLY A 164 -10.74 32.91 -41.16
N SER A 165 -9.83 31.94 -41.03
CA SER A 165 -8.68 31.81 -41.93
C SER A 165 -8.36 30.34 -42.27
N LYS A 166 -8.49 30.00 -43.56
CA LYS A 166 -8.11 28.68 -44.10
C LYS A 166 -6.60 28.37 -44.01
N LYS A 167 -5.77 29.37 -43.71
CA LYS A 167 -4.31 29.20 -43.56
C LYS A 167 -3.87 29.12 -42.10
N PHE A 168 -4.78 29.39 -41.15
CA PHE A 168 -4.44 29.36 -39.74
C PHE A 168 -4.36 27.93 -39.23
N ILE A 169 -3.21 27.59 -38.65
CA ILE A 169 -2.92 26.29 -38.05
C ILE A 169 -2.58 26.55 -36.58
N PRO A 170 -3.35 26.03 -35.61
CA PRO A 170 -3.07 26.24 -34.20
C PRO A 170 -1.76 25.56 -33.79
N PHE A 171 -1.05 26.18 -32.85
CA PHE A 171 0.08 25.54 -32.19
C PHE A 171 -0.44 24.58 -31.12
N ILE A 172 -0.10 23.29 -31.27
CA ILE A 172 -0.45 22.25 -30.29
C ILE A 172 0.81 21.90 -29.49
N PRO A 173 0.87 22.26 -28.18
CA PRO A 173 2.00 21.89 -27.35
C PRO A 173 2.02 20.37 -27.12
N ARG A 174 3.22 19.80 -27.04
CA ARG A 174 3.40 18.43 -26.57
C ARG A 174 3.55 18.49 -25.06
N GLU A 175 2.53 18.02 -24.36
CA GLU A 175 2.51 17.94 -22.90
C GLU A 175 3.02 16.56 -22.45
N HIS A 176 3.88 16.50 -21.43
CA HIS A 176 4.38 15.24 -20.87
C HIS A 176 4.11 15.27 -19.37
N HIS A 177 3.16 14.45 -18.93
CA HIS A 177 2.57 14.48 -17.59
C HIS A 177 2.47 13.09 -16.97
N ASP A 178 3.25 12.14 -17.47
CA ASP A 178 3.19 10.71 -17.16
C ASP A 178 4.55 10.13 -16.70
N PHE A 179 5.51 10.97 -16.35
CA PHE A 179 6.86 10.54 -15.98
C PHE A 179 6.88 9.63 -14.74
N LEU A 180 6.19 10.02 -13.65
CA LEU A 180 6.12 9.19 -12.45
C LEU A 180 5.30 7.94 -12.73
N TYR A 181 4.16 8.06 -13.40
CA TYR A 181 3.35 6.89 -13.75
C TYR A 181 4.13 5.84 -14.55
N ASP A 182 4.87 6.25 -15.58
CA ASP A 182 5.68 5.33 -16.39
C ASP A 182 6.78 4.64 -15.57
N SER A 183 7.35 5.34 -14.58
CA SER A 183 8.32 4.74 -13.65
C SER A 183 7.69 3.72 -12.68
N LEU A 184 6.38 3.84 -12.41
CA LEU A 184 5.65 3.06 -11.41
C LEU A 184 4.84 1.90 -12.01
N VAL A 185 4.59 1.89 -13.32
CA VAL A 185 3.68 0.93 -13.97
C VAL A 185 4.12 -0.53 -13.79
N GLY A 186 5.43 -0.79 -13.69
CA GLY A 186 5.97 -2.13 -13.43
C GLY A 186 5.63 -2.67 -12.04
N GLU A 187 5.21 -1.81 -11.12
CA GLU A 187 4.91 -2.13 -9.73
C GLU A 187 3.48 -1.75 -9.34
N ILE A 188 2.60 -1.66 -10.34
CA ILE A 188 1.22 -1.21 -10.19
C ILE A 188 0.39 -2.14 -9.29
N GLU A 189 0.82 -3.39 -9.11
CA GLU A 189 0.23 -4.39 -8.18
C GLU A 189 0.21 -3.96 -6.70
N VAL A 190 0.98 -2.92 -6.36
CA VAL A 190 0.97 -2.32 -5.03
C VAL A 190 -0.29 -1.48 -4.81
N LEU A 191 -0.89 -0.95 -5.87
CA LEU A 191 -2.06 -0.08 -5.78
C LEU A 191 -3.35 -0.88 -5.46
N PRO A 192 -4.19 -0.38 -4.54
CA PRO A 192 -5.52 -0.91 -4.29
C PRO A 192 -6.40 -0.82 -5.54
N ARG A 193 -7.26 -1.83 -5.71
CA ARG A 193 -8.23 -1.87 -6.80
C ARG A 193 -9.10 -0.61 -6.90
N VAL A 194 -9.51 -0.06 -5.76
CA VAL A 194 -10.35 1.15 -5.73
C VAL A 194 -9.65 2.38 -6.32
N THR A 195 -8.33 2.47 -6.24
CA THR A 195 -7.57 3.61 -6.79
C THR A 195 -6.97 3.33 -8.17
N ILE A 196 -6.57 2.08 -8.44
CA ILE A 196 -5.86 1.72 -9.67
C ILE A 196 -6.71 2.00 -10.92
N ASP A 197 -8.01 1.68 -10.87
CA ASP A 197 -8.91 1.84 -12.02
C ASP A 197 -9.01 3.32 -12.44
N ALA A 198 -9.15 4.24 -11.48
CA ALA A 198 -9.23 5.67 -11.74
C ALA A 198 -7.89 6.26 -12.23
N ILE A 199 -6.77 5.80 -11.65
CA ILE A 199 -5.42 6.21 -12.05
C ILE A 199 -5.14 5.76 -13.48
N VAL A 200 -5.40 4.49 -13.80
CA VAL A 200 -5.18 3.93 -15.14
C VAL A 200 -6.07 4.61 -16.17
N ALA A 201 -7.35 4.87 -15.87
CA ALA A 201 -8.24 5.59 -16.76
C ALA A 201 -7.70 6.99 -17.08
N TYR A 202 -7.26 7.73 -16.06
CA TYR A 202 -6.66 9.05 -16.23
C TYR A 202 -5.40 9.02 -17.12
N TYR A 203 -4.42 8.17 -16.83
CA TYR A 203 -3.19 8.11 -17.62
C TYR A 203 -3.40 7.55 -19.03
N SER A 204 -4.38 6.66 -19.22
CA SER A 204 -4.79 6.20 -20.55
C SER A 204 -5.35 7.35 -21.38
N GLN A 205 -6.13 8.25 -20.76
CA GLN A 205 -6.64 9.45 -21.39
C GLN A 205 -5.52 10.44 -21.72
N ILE A 206 -4.55 10.63 -20.83
CA ILE A 206 -3.34 11.44 -21.10
C ILE A 206 -2.57 10.89 -22.29
N LYS A 207 -2.32 9.57 -22.36
CA LYS A 207 -1.61 8.95 -23.49
C LYS A 207 -2.37 9.10 -24.81
N SER A 208 -3.69 8.94 -24.78
CA SER A 208 -4.55 9.14 -25.96
C SER A 208 -4.50 10.60 -26.44
N MET A 209 -4.54 11.55 -25.51
CA MET A 209 -4.44 12.99 -25.79
C MET A 209 -3.07 13.34 -26.39
N THR A 210 -1.98 12.79 -25.85
CA THR A 210 -0.62 12.98 -26.38
C THR A 210 -0.47 12.40 -27.78
N ALA A 211 -1.06 11.23 -28.06
CA ALA A 211 -1.06 10.66 -29.41
C ALA A 211 -1.79 11.56 -30.41
N LEU A 212 -2.96 12.10 -30.06
CA LEU A 212 -3.67 13.05 -30.90
C LEU A 212 -2.88 14.35 -31.11
N ALA A 213 -2.22 14.85 -30.07
CA ALA A 213 -1.35 16.02 -30.17
C ALA A 213 -0.19 15.77 -31.14
N ASP A 214 0.42 14.59 -31.11
CA ASP A 214 1.48 14.21 -32.05
C ASP A 214 0.96 14.14 -33.50
N ASP A 215 -0.23 13.57 -33.73
CA ASP A 215 -0.89 13.55 -35.04
C ASP A 215 -1.16 14.97 -35.58
N MET A 216 -1.68 15.86 -34.72
CA MET A 216 -1.92 17.28 -35.06
C MET A 216 -0.63 18.07 -35.28
N ARG A 217 0.49 17.62 -34.70
CA ARG A 217 1.82 18.18 -34.94
C ARG A 217 2.50 17.59 -36.18
N GLY A 218 1.92 16.54 -36.78
CA GLY A 218 2.46 15.86 -37.96
C GLY A 218 2.31 16.65 -39.26
N GLU A 219 3.02 16.18 -40.30
CA GLU A 219 2.97 16.76 -41.64
C GLU A 219 1.59 16.59 -42.29
N ALA A 220 0.93 15.46 -42.06
CA ALA A 220 -0.41 15.18 -42.55
C ALA A 220 -1.39 16.24 -42.06
N PHE A 221 -1.31 16.62 -40.77
CA PHE A 221 -2.08 17.74 -40.27
C PHE A 221 -1.71 18.99 -41.03
N ARG A 222 -0.44 19.40 -41.15
CA ARG A 222 -0.06 20.66 -41.83
C ARG A 222 -0.24 20.68 -43.35
N SER A 223 -0.57 19.56 -43.98
CA SER A 223 -0.66 19.44 -45.43
C SER A 223 -1.69 20.39 -46.06
N PRO A 224 -1.38 21.04 -47.20
CA PRO A 224 -2.34 21.84 -47.96
C PRO A 224 -3.60 21.06 -48.41
N GLY A 225 -3.50 19.73 -48.51
CA GLY A 225 -4.62 18.86 -48.87
C GLY A 225 -5.61 18.59 -47.72
N MET A 226 -5.27 18.96 -46.49
CA MET A 226 -6.15 18.74 -45.34
C MET A 226 -7.20 19.85 -45.21
N GLN A 227 -8.48 19.46 -45.29
CA GLN A 227 -9.62 20.35 -45.17
C GLN A 227 -9.64 21.08 -43.82
N GLN A 228 -9.96 22.37 -43.82
CA GLN A 228 -9.95 23.22 -42.63
C GLN A 228 -10.97 22.73 -41.59
N GLU A 229 -12.14 22.30 -42.04
CA GLU A 229 -13.23 21.77 -41.21
C GLU A 229 -12.76 20.54 -40.42
N ARG A 230 -11.97 19.66 -41.04
CA ARG A 230 -11.40 18.49 -40.36
C ARG A 230 -10.37 18.88 -39.30
N ARG A 231 -9.57 19.92 -39.54
CA ARG A 231 -8.63 20.44 -38.52
C ARG A 231 -9.38 21.01 -37.32
N ILE A 232 -10.48 21.72 -37.58
CA ILE A 232 -11.33 22.30 -36.53
C ILE A 232 -11.90 21.17 -35.67
N LEU A 233 -12.46 20.12 -36.28
CA LEU A 233 -12.97 18.96 -35.54
C LEU A 233 -11.89 18.31 -34.68
N MET A 234 -10.71 18.03 -35.24
CA MET A 234 -9.60 17.46 -34.46
C MET A 234 -9.16 18.35 -33.30
N TYR A 235 -9.14 19.67 -33.48
CA TYR A 235 -8.82 20.60 -32.39
C TYR A 235 -9.90 20.60 -31.30
N GLN A 236 -11.18 20.54 -31.69
CA GLN A 236 -12.28 20.44 -30.74
C GLN A 236 -12.22 19.11 -29.97
N ASP A 237 -11.96 17.99 -30.65
CA ASP A 237 -11.76 16.68 -30.03
C ASP A 237 -10.59 16.71 -29.04
N TYR A 238 -9.45 17.30 -29.43
CA TYR A 238 -8.30 17.49 -28.55
C TYR A 238 -8.66 18.29 -27.29
N PHE A 239 -9.44 19.37 -27.45
CA PHE A 239 -9.88 20.18 -26.31
C PHE A 239 -10.84 19.41 -25.39
N GLU A 240 -11.81 18.67 -25.94
CA GLU A 240 -12.70 17.82 -25.15
C GLU A 240 -11.93 16.69 -24.43
N MET A 241 -10.89 16.14 -25.05
CA MET A 241 -10.00 15.19 -24.40
C MET A 241 -9.28 15.78 -23.18
N ARG A 242 -8.89 17.06 -23.21
CA ARG A 242 -8.32 17.78 -22.05
C ARG A 242 -9.34 17.93 -20.93
N LYS A 243 -10.59 18.27 -21.25
CA LYS A 243 -11.69 18.34 -20.26
C LYS A 243 -11.97 17.00 -19.61
N ASN A 244 -12.00 15.94 -20.42
CA ASN A 244 -12.17 14.56 -19.92
C ASN A 244 -10.99 14.14 -19.03
N ALA A 245 -9.75 14.43 -19.42
CA ALA A 245 -8.57 14.19 -18.60
C ALA A 245 -8.66 14.93 -17.26
N PHE A 246 -9.15 16.18 -17.28
CA PHE A 246 -9.34 16.96 -16.07
C PHE A 246 -10.36 16.32 -15.11
N ALA A 247 -11.52 15.92 -15.63
CA ALA A 247 -12.55 15.24 -14.85
C ALA A 247 -12.07 13.90 -14.26
N MET A 248 -11.36 13.10 -15.06
CA MET A 248 -10.78 11.82 -14.62
C MET A 248 -9.70 12.03 -13.56
N GLY A 249 -8.83 13.04 -13.72
CA GLY A 249 -7.81 13.35 -12.73
C GLY A 249 -8.42 13.85 -11.42
N GLN A 250 -9.47 14.69 -11.46
CA GLN A 250 -10.20 15.08 -10.26
C GLN A 250 -10.82 13.88 -9.53
N HIS A 251 -11.34 12.92 -10.29
CA HIS A 251 -11.86 11.68 -9.74
C HIS A 251 -10.75 10.86 -9.06
N ALA A 252 -9.62 10.66 -9.73
CA ALA A 252 -8.47 9.95 -9.17
C ALA A 252 -7.93 10.62 -7.89
N LEU A 253 -7.75 11.94 -7.88
CA LEU A 253 -7.30 12.70 -6.70
C LEU A 253 -8.25 12.54 -5.51
N ARG A 254 -9.58 12.58 -5.75
CA ARG A 254 -10.57 12.39 -4.69
C ARG A 254 -10.46 10.99 -4.07
N LEU A 255 -10.31 9.95 -4.89
CA LEU A 255 -10.17 8.58 -4.41
C LEU A 255 -8.85 8.36 -3.65
N ILE A 256 -7.73 8.87 -4.18
CA ILE A 256 -6.43 8.80 -3.49
C ILE A 256 -6.49 9.51 -2.14
N LYS A 257 -7.08 10.71 -2.09
CA LYS A 257 -7.25 11.47 -0.85
C LYS A 257 -8.12 10.74 0.16
N GLU A 258 -9.30 10.27 -0.25
CA GLU A 258 -10.23 9.56 0.63
C GLU A 258 -9.59 8.27 1.18
N TYR A 259 -8.84 7.54 0.34
CA TYR A 259 -8.08 6.37 0.76
C TYR A 259 -7.01 6.72 1.80
N ALA A 260 -6.23 7.78 1.54
CA ALA A 260 -5.15 8.19 2.43
C ALA A 260 -5.66 8.70 3.79
N GLU A 261 -6.80 9.39 3.82
CA GLU A 261 -7.35 10.00 5.05
C GLU A 261 -8.22 9.04 5.86
N LYS A 262 -9.04 8.22 5.19
CA LYS A 262 -10.11 7.42 5.83
C LYS A 262 -10.01 5.93 5.55
N GLY A 263 -9.03 5.50 4.75
CA GLY A 263 -8.76 4.10 4.47
C GLY A 263 -9.60 3.48 3.35
N PRO A 264 -9.42 2.17 3.09
CA PRO A 264 -9.97 1.48 1.93
C PRO A 264 -11.50 1.50 1.86
N ALA A 265 -12.18 1.24 2.99
CA ALA A 265 -13.64 1.16 3.02
C ALA A 265 -14.31 2.50 2.67
N ALA A 266 -13.73 3.62 3.08
CA ALA A 266 -14.25 4.95 2.76
C ALA A 266 -14.05 5.27 1.27
N ALA A 267 -12.89 4.93 0.70
CA ALA A 267 -12.64 5.08 -0.72
C ALA A 267 -13.60 4.23 -1.58
N GLU A 268 -13.89 2.99 -1.16
CA GLU A 268 -14.84 2.12 -1.86
C GLU A 268 -16.27 2.67 -1.80
N ALA A 269 -16.69 3.18 -0.64
CA ALA A 269 -17.98 3.84 -0.49
C ALA A 269 -18.08 5.10 -1.37
N LEU A 270 -16.99 5.87 -1.49
CA LEU A 270 -16.92 7.03 -2.38
C LEU A 270 -17.02 6.60 -3.86
N ALA A 271 -16.27 5.58 -4.28
CA ALA A 271 -16.33 5.05 -5.63
C ALA A 271 -17.74 4.56 -6.00
N ALA A 272 -18.40 3.83 -5.10
CA ALA A 272 -19.76 3.36 -5.28
C ALA A 272 -20.76 4.52 -5.43
N ARG A 273 -20.64 5.56 -4.60
CA ARG A 273 -21.49 6.76 -4.69
C ARG A 273 -21.34 7.47 -6.03
N ILE A 274 -20.11 7.68 -6.49
CA ILE A 274 -19.84 8.35 -7.76
C ILE A 274 -20.42 7.55 -8.93
N ASN A 275 -20.23 6.23 -8.93
CA ASN A 275 -20.79 5.36 -9.97
C ASN A 275 -22.32 5.33 -9.95
N SER A 276 -22.95 5.32 -8.77
CA SER A 276 -24.41 5.38 -8.66
C SER A 276 -25.01 6.71 -9.11
N GLN A 277 -24.29 7.82 -8.94
CA GLN A 277 -24.72 9.14 -9.43
C GLN A 277 -24.59 9.25 -10.95
N ALA A 278 -23.55 8.64 -11.54
CA ALA A 278 -23.40 8.54 -13.00
C ALA A 278 -24.44 7.60 -13.63
N ALA A 279 -24.95 6.62 -12.88
CA ALA A 279 -25.99 5.68 -13.33
C ALA A 279 -27.42 6.15 -13.05
N ALA A 280 -27.62 7.33 -12.44
CA ALA A 280 -28.95 7.92 -12.30
C ALA A 280 -29.49 8.25 -13.71
N PRO A 281 -30.72 7.83 -14.06
CA PRO A 281 -31.30 8.14 -15.37
C PRO A 281 -31.31 9.66 -15.57
N SER A 282 -30.79 10.11 -16.71
CA SER A 282 -31.02 11.45 -17.21
C SER A 282 -32.52 11.59 -17.52
N ASP A 283 -33.31 11.82 -16.48
CA ASP A 283 -34.76 11.96 -16.59
C ASP A 283 -35.08 13.34 -17.18
N LEU A 284 -35.75 13.30 -18.33
CA LEU A 284 -36.56 14.36 -18.93
C LEU A 284 -35.80 15.54 -19.59
N SER A 285 -35.22 15.27 -20.76
CA SER A 285 -35.41 16.18 -21.89
C SER A 285 -36.92 16.23 -22.18
N GLN A 286 -37.64 17.13 -21.51
CA GLN A 286 -39.01 17.48 -21.92
C GLN A 286 -38.94 18.01 -23.34
N GLY A 287 -39.58 17.26 -24.23
CA GLY A 287 -39.80 17.64 -25.61
C GLY A 287 -40.49 18.99 -25.68
N SER A 288 -39.93 19.81 -26.56
CA SER A 288 -40.62 20.81 -27.35
C SER A 288 -42.04 20.36 -27.76
N GLU A 289 -43.03 21.11 -27.29
CA GLU A 289 -44.23 21.44 -28.07
C GLU A 289 -43.99 22.77 -28.81
#